data_AF-A0A2V9JU61-F1
#
_entry.id   AF-A0A2V9JU61-F1
#
_cell.length_a   1.000
_cell.length_b   1.000
_cell.length_c   1.000
_cell.angle_alpha   90.00
_cell.angle_beta   90.00
_cell.angle_gamma   90.00
#
_symmetry.space_group_name_H-M   'P 1'
#
loop_
_entity.id
_entity.type
_entity.pdbx_description
1 polymer ?
#
loop_
_entity_poly.entity_id
_entity_poly.type
_entity_poly.pdbx_seq_one_letter_code
_entity_poly.pdbx_strand_id
1 'polypeptide(L)'
;MASSKRVGYAVVGLGHIAEVAVLPAFRRSKKAKLIAVVSGNERKAERIAAKFGATDYYSYEDFALCLSHPKVEAVYIATNNSTHAEYSMRAARAGKHVLCEKPMASTVEDCQRMIEACRSSQVRLMIAYRKYFEPASLALKKLVTSGKLGRLKLMHSAFTIFLGPKAPAWHFDRRLSGGGSLGDVGVYCVNTARWLAGKEPLEASAAAWTVDTKRFTGVDENIAFRLTFPEGLVLQASSSFGAAKASFIHVHGEKGWAALDPAFAYDEERRLFGKVNDRWFEKKFKVMDEFALELDAFSECIRRKREPEPSGEEGLRDVAVMQAIAGWVCAEILACRSRTGPVAVAPSLPRHAGGIKPPLHQAVRPPAEKFHKPQIAQELQLLADFVADETTRCAVCCATPGDVSLGPHMYAVRDFEGRLIRLTEERWAHISEHPEMAGMRRAVEETLEGPEVVVQSFSDPEARLYYRFYHRTVVGGKYLCAVVKLRGDDAFVVTAYLTDQVKRGTVIWQRKP
;
A
#
# COMPACT_ATOMS: atom_id res chain seq x y z
N MET A 1 17.61 -34.89 11.69
CA MET A 1 17.07 -34.21 12.88
C MET A 1 15.63 -33.81 12.58
N ALA A 2 14.66 -34.20 13.40
CA ALA A 2 13.28 -33.78 13.19
C ALA A 2 13.21 -32.25 13.32
N SER A 3 12.71 -31.57 12.29
CA SER A 3 12.51 -30.11 12.31
C SER A 3 11.68 -29.72 13.54
N SER A 4 12.18 -28.75 14.33
CA SER A 4 11.45 -28.20 15.47
C SER A 4 10.06 -27.76 15.03
N LYS A 5 9.02 -28.10 15.81
CA LYS A 5 7.64 -27.60 15.58
C LYS A 5 7.59 -26.07 15.46
N ARG A 6 8.48 -25.35 16.15
CA ARG A 6 8.62 -23.89 16.07
C ARG A 6 9.65 -23.47 15.04
N VAL A 7 9.36 -22.40 14.29
CA VAL A 7 10.26 -21.72 13.35
C VAL A 7 11.24 -20.83 14.12
N GLY A 8 12.53 -20.95 13.84
CA GLY A 8 13.55 -20.08 14.43
C GLY A 8 13.72 -18.76 13.68
N TYR A 9 13.69 -17.64 14.40
CA TYR A 9 13.79 -16.29 13.83
C TYR A 9 15.06 -15.56 14.25
N ALA A 10 15.61 -14.77 13.33
CA ALA A 10 16.48 -13.65 13.66
C ALA A 10 15.72 -12.31 13.54
N VAL A 11 15.82 -11.44 14.55
CA VAL A 11 15.23 -10.08 14.49
C VAL A 11 16.28 -9.08 14.06
N VAL A 12 16.06 -8.39 12.94
CA VAL A 12 17.01 -7.45 12.34
C VAL A 12 16.53 -6.02 12.55
N GLY A 13 17.32 -5.22 13.26
CA GLY A 13 16.93 -3.88 13.68
C GLY A 13 16.28 -3.90 15.06
N LEU A 14 17.00 -3.39 16.06
CA LEU A 14 16.55 -3.38 17.45
C LEU A 14 16.02 -2.00 17.82
N GLY A 15 15.08 -1.48 17.03
CA GLY A 15 14.41 -0.21 17.27
C GLY A 15 13.36 -0.29 18.40
N HIS A 16 12.61 0.78 18.58
CA HIS A 16 11.56 0.85 19.61
C HIS A 16 10.54 -0.28 19.45
N ILE A 17 10.00 -0.48 18.25
CA ILE A 17 8.97 -1.51 17.98
C ILE A 17 9.49 -2.92 18.28
N ALA A 18 10.74 -3.22 17.92
CA ALA A 18 11.36 -4.51 18.18
C ALA A 18 11.46 -4.78 19.69
N GLU A 19 11.92 -3.80 20.47
CA GLU A 19 12.12 -3.93 21.92
C GLU A 19 10.80 -4.00 22.71
N VAL A 20 9.80 -3.21 22.34
CA VAL A 20 8.55 -3.09 23.12
C VAL A 20 7.50 -4.12 22.74
N ALA A 21 7.54 -4.64 21.51
CA ALA A 21 6.47 -5.49 20.98
C ALA A 21 6.98 -6.82 20.43
N VAL A 22 7.85 -6.79 19.41
CA VAL A 22 8.26 -8.00 18.65
C VAL A 22 9.04 -8.99 19.52
N LEU A 23 10.07 -8.53 20.24
CA LEU A 23 10.91 -9.40 21.06
C LEU A 23 10.14 -10.04 22.23
N PRO A 24 9.29 -9.31 22.99
CA PRO A 24 8.36 -9.93 23.95
C PRO A 24 7.43 -10.98 23.34
N ALA A 25 6.98 -10.79 22.10
CA ALA A 25 6.01 -11.66 21.44
C ALA A 25 6.50 -13.10 21.24
N PHE A 26 7.81 -13.31 21.07
CA PHE A 26 8.39 -14.65 21.00
C PHE A 26 8.15 -15.51 22.24
N ARG A 27 7.95 -14.90 23.42
CA ARG A 27 7.61 -15.65 24.65
C ARG A 27 6.15 -16.13 24.64
N ARG A 28 5.27 -15.41 23.94
CA ARG A 28 3.83 -15.70 23.85
C ARG A 28 3.46 -16.54 22.62
N SER A 29 4.30 -16.49 21.58
CA SER A 29 4.18 -17.29 20.38
C SER A 29 4.31 -18.78 20.66
N LYS A 30 3.42 -19.58 20.06
CA LYS A 30 3.43 -21.04 20.16
C LYS A 30 4.21 -21.68 19.01
N LYS A 31 4.49 -20.94 17.94
CA LYS A 31 5.05 -21.47 16.67
C LYS A 31 6.33 -20.78 16.23
N ALA A 32 6.73 -19.68 16.86
CA ALA A 32 7.99 -19.00 16.62
C ALA A 32 8.93 -19.11 17.83
N LYS A 33 10.23 -19.03 17.58
CA LYS A 33 11.27 -18.95 18.62
C LYS A 33 12.32 -17.92 18.20
N LEU A 34 12.72 -17.06 19.13
CA LEU A 34 13.85 -16.16 18.94
C LEU A 34 15.17 -16.94 18.98
N ILE A 35 15.96 -16.82 17.93
CA ILE A 35 17.29 -17.45 17.81
C ILE A 35 18.38 -16.40 17.88
N ALA A 36 18.25 -15.34 17.09
CA ALA A 36 19.27 -14.31 17.00
C ALA A 36 18.68 -12.90 16.95
N VAL A 37 19.51 -11.91 17.27
CA VAL A 37 19.21 -10.49 17.07
C VAL A 37 20.33 -9.82 16.28
N VAL A 38 20.00 -8.82 15.47
CA VAL A 38 20.96 -8.12 14.60
C VAL A 38 20.81 -6.62 14.79
N SER A 39 21.91 -5.93 15.09
CA SER A 39 21.93 -4.49 15.35
C SER A 39 23.29 -3.88 15.05
N GLY A 40 23.29 -2.66 14.49
CA GLY A 40 24.51 -1.87 14.27
C GLY A 40 25.16 -1.33 15.55
N ASN A 41 24.57 -1.60 16.72
CA ASN A 41 25.20 -1.39 18.02
C ASN A 41 25.35 -2.76 18.70
N GLU A 42 26.60 -3.24 18.77
CA GLU A 42 26.95 -4.57 19.27
C GLU A 42 26.61 -4.75 20.75
N ARG A 43 27.00 -3.79 21.61
CA ARG A 43 26.65 -3.80 23.05
C ARG A 43 25.14 -3.84 23.28
N LYS A 44 24.39 -3.15 22.43
CA LYS A 44 22.92 -3.19 22.45
C LYS A 44 22.41 -4.57 22.04
N ALA A 45 22.98 -5.17 20.99
CA ALA A 45 22.60 -6.49 20.50
C ALA A 45 22.82 -7.56 21.59
N GLU A 46 24.01 -7.59 22.19
CA GLU A 46 24.37 -8.49 23.29
C GLU A 46 23.40 -8.38 24.47
N ARG A 47 23.18 -7.16 24.98
CA ARG A 47 22.27 -6.90 26.10
C ARG A 47 20.83 -7.34 25.79
N ILE A 48 20.35 -7.08 24.58
CA ILE A 48 18.99 -7.45 24.16
C ILE A 48 18.88 -8.96 23.98
N ALA A 49 19.88 -9.61 23.39
CA ALA A 49 19.94 -11.06 23.27
C ALA A 49 19.80 -11.74 24.63
N ALA A 50 20.61 -11.32 25.61
CA ALA A 50 20.55 -11.81 26.98
C ALA A 50 19.18 -11.56 27.63
N LYS A 51 18.64 -10.33 27.49
CA LYS A 51 17.33 -9.96 28.08
C LYS A 51 16.17 -10.82 27.56
N PHE A 52 16.14 -11.12 26.27
CA PHE A 52 15.03 -11.81 25.62
C PHE A 52 15.26 -13.30 25.38
N GLY A 53 16.47 -13.80 25.64
CA GLY A 53 16.84 -15.21 25.50
C GLY A 53 17.15 -15.62 24.06
N ALA A 54 17.67 -14.70 23.24
CA ALA A 54 18.28 -15.08 21.96
C ALA A 54 19.59 -15.84 22.23
N THR A 55 19.89 -16.84 21.41
CA THR A 55 21.12 -17.64 21.55
C THR A 55 22.34 -16.89 21.02
N ASP A 56 22.13 -16.07 19.98
CA ASP A 56 23.21 -15.38 19.27
C ASP A 56 22.85 -13.91 19.01
N TYR A 57 23.86 -13.08 18.76
CA TYR A 57 23.70 -11.71 18.32
C TYR A 57 24.75 -11.37 17.26
N TYR A 58 24.40 -10.46 16.35
CA TYR A 58 25.24 -10.09 15.21
C TYR A 58 25.19 -8.58 14.93
N SER A 59 26.24 -8.09 14.29
CA SER A 59 26.26 -6.77 13.64
C SER A 59 25.56 -6.82 12.27
N TYR A 60 25.37 -5.66 11.62
CA TYR A 60 24.84 -5.62 10.25
C TYR A 60 25.84 -6.15 9.22
N GLU A 61 27.12 -5.95 9.49
CA GLU A 61 28.27 -6.48 8.75
C GLU A 61 28.29 -8.01 8.81
N ASP A 62 28.02 -8.58 9.98
CA ASP A 62 27.95 -10.03 10.23
C ASP A 62 26.60 -10.65 9.87
N PHE A 63 25.71 -9.91 9.19
CA PHE A 63 24.39 -10.43 8.87
C PHE A 63 24.44 -11.71 8.02
N ALA A 64 25.46 -11.88 7.17
CA ALA A 64 25.67 -13.14 6.44
C ALA A 64 25.95 -14.34 7.37
N LEU A 65 26.67 -14.13 8.48
CA LEU A 65 26.90 -15.16 9.50
C LEU A 65 25.60 -15.49 10.26
N CYS A 66 24.78 -14.48 10.55
CA CYS A 66 23.44 -14.70 11.11
C CYS A 66 22.59 -15.59 10.18
N LEU A 67 22.61 -15.30 8.88
CA LEU A 67 21.87 -16.08 7.89
C LEU A 67 22.43 -17.49 7.68
N SER A 68 23.72 -17.73 7.93
CA SER A 68 24.26 -19.10 7.86
C SER A 68 23.91 -19.95 9.09
N HIS A 69 23.39 -19.34 10.16
CA HIS A 69 23.03 -20.06 11.38
C HIS A 69 21.93 -21.11 11.12
N PRO A 70 22.15 -22.41 11.43
CA PRO A 70 21.27 -23.50 11.00
C PRO A 70 19.90 -23.49 11.69
N LYS A 71 19.77 -22.82 12.84
CA LYS A 71 18.47 -22.66 13.52
C LYS A 71 17.71 -21.41 13.07
N VAL A 72 18.31 -20.50 12.30
CA VAL A 72 17.60 -19.35 11.73
C VAL A 72 16.94 -19.81 10.44
N GLU A 73 15.62 -19.86 10.45
CA GLU A 73 14.78 -20.27 9.31
C GLU A 73 14.08 -19.07 8.68
N ALA A 74 13.80 -18.04 9.48
CA ALA A 74 13.17 -16.80 9.06
C ALA A 74 13.83 -15.57 9.68
N VAL A 75 13.62 -14.41 9.07
CA VAL A 75 14.01 -13.10 9.62
C VAL A 75 12.77 -12.25 9.87
N TYR A 76 12.78 -11.48 10.96
CA TYR A 76 11.87 -10.35 11.18
C TYR A 76 12.66 -9.06 10.92
N ILE A 77 12.34 -8.32 9.86
CA ILE A 77 13.00 -7.07 9.51
C ILE A 77 12.24 -5.90 10.16
N ALA A 78 12.89 -5.25 11.13
CA ALA A 78 12.41 -4.09 11.90
C ALA A 78 13.43 -2.94 11.86
N THR A 79 14.13 -2.79 10.74
CA THR A 79 15.08 -1.69 10.51
C THR A 79 14.33 -0.41 10.13
N ASN A 80 15.04 0.62 9.66
CA ASN A 80 14.36 1.77 9.05
C ASN A 80 13.80 1.38 7.66
N ASN A 81 12.79 2.10 7.21
CA ASN A 81 12.01 1.78 6.01
C ASN A 81 12.89 1.66 4.75
N SER A 82 13.91 2.50 4.61
CA SER A 82 14.80 2.49 3.43
C SER A 82 15.70 1.27 3.31
N THR A 83 15.89 0.50 4.40
CA THR A 83 16.74 -0.69 4.40
C THR A 83 15.95 -2.00 4.36
N HIS A 84 14.62 -1.96 4.43
CA HIS A 84 13.76 -3.14 4.37
C HIS A 84 14.07 -4.03 3.17
N ALA A 85 14.19 -3.43 1.98
CA ALA A 85 14.43 -4.15 0.74
C ALA A 85 15.80 -4.85 0.73
N GLU A 86 16.85 -4.16 1.17
CA GLU A 86 18.20 -4.72 1.21
C GLU A 86 18.25 -5.99 2.09
N TYR A 87 17.80 -5.89 3.34
CA TYR A 87 17.86 -7.00 4.28
C TYR A 87 16.93 -8.15 3.88
N SER A 88 15.75 -7.84 3.35
CA SER A 88 14.81 -8.86 2.84
C SER A 88 15.41 -9.65 1.68
N MET A 89 16.02 -8.97 0.70
CA MET A 89 16.64 -9.65 -0.44
C MET A 89 17.89 -10.44 -0.03
N ARG A 90 18.71 -9.94 0.91
CA ARG A 90 19.86 -10.69 1.46
C ARG A 90 19.40 -11.96 2.17
N ALA A 91 18.34 -11.88 2.97
CA ALA A 91 17.76 -13.03 3.65
C ALA A 91 17.16 -14.05 2.67
N ALA A 92 16.42 -13.59 1.66
CA ALA A 92 15.85 -14.44 0.62
C ALA A 92 16.93 -15.22 -0.13
N ARG A 93 17.99 -14.55 -0.58
CA ARG A 93 19.14 -15.19 -1.26
C ARG A 93 19.84 -16.25 -0.40
N ALA A 94 19.78 -16.11 0.93
CA ALA A 94 20.29 -17.11 1.87
C ALA A 94 19.26 -18.22 2.21
N GLY A 95 18.14 -18.27 1.50
CA GLY A 95 17.08 -19.26 1.69
C GLY A 95 16.27 -19.07 2.97
N LYS A 96 16.21 -17.85 3.53
CA LYS A 96 15.43 -17.55 4.74
C LYS A 96 14.10 -16.89 4.40
N HIS A 97 13.04 -17.31 5.11
CA HIS A 97 11.73 -16.67 5.01
C HIS A 97 11.78 -15.25 5.61
N VAL A 98 10.97 -14.34 5.08
CA VAL A 98 11.01 -12.92 5.42
C VAL A 98 9.66 -12.47 5.97
N LEU A 99 9.66 -11.98 7.22
CA LEU A 99 8.61 -11.14 7.78
C LEU A 99 9.15 -9.72 7.87
N CYS A 100 8.60 -8.79 7.09
CA CYS A 100 9.10 -7.43 6.99
C CYS A 100 8.12 -6.43 7.58
N GLU A 101 8.60 -5.48 8.37
CA GLU A 101 7.78 -4.38 8.87
C GLU A 101 7.14 -3.56 7.74
N LYS A 102 6.04 -2.90 8.11
CA LYS A 102 5.36 -1.91 7.28
C LYS A 102 5.97 -0.51 7.52
N PRO A 103 6.00 0.37 6.50
CA PRO A 103 5.68 0.10 5.10
C PRO A 103 6.73 -0.83 4.48
N MET A 104 6.31 -1.65 3.50
CA MET A 104 7.15 -2.71 2.93
C MET A 104 8.51 -2.20 2.43
N ALA A 105 8.51 -1.08 1.69
CA ALA A 105 9.70 -0.36 1.27
C ALA A 105 9.33 1.11 0.99
N SER A 106 10.33 1.92 0.64
CA SER A 106 10.14 3.33 0.27
C SER A 106 9.63 3.53 -1.17
N THR A 107 9.76 2.53 -2.03
CA THR A 107 9.36 2.60 -3.45
C THR A 107 8.67 1.32 -3.92
N VAL A 108 7.85 1.44 -4.96
CA VAL A 108 7.19 0.29 -5.60
C VAL A 108 8.22 -0.64 -6.24
N GLU A 109 9.26 -0.09 -6.85
CA GLU A 109 10.35 -0.85 -7.47
C GLU A 109 11.06 -1.73 -6.42
N ASP A 110 11.30 -1.19 -5.23
CA ASP A 110 11.92 -1.94 -4.14
C ASP A 110 11.00 -3.06 -3.65
N CYS A 111 9.69 -2.80 -3.56
CA CYS A 111 8.72 -3.84 -3.25
C CYS A 111 8.74 -4.97 -4.29
N GLN A 112 8.80 -4.63 -5.58
CA GLN A 112 8.89 -5.62 -6.67
C GLN A 112 10.17 -6.45 -6.55
N ARG A 113 11.32 -5.81 -6.30
CA ARG A 113 12.61 -6.51 -6.10
C ARG A 113 12.57 -7.46 -4.91
N MET A 114 11.92 -7.08 -3.80
CA MET A 114 11.72 -7.95 -2.64
C MET A 114 10.87 -9.18 -2.98
N ILE A 115 9.74 -8.98 -3.65
CA ILE A 115 8.83 -10.07 -4.07
C ILE A 115 9.58 -11.04 -4.98
N GLU A 116 10.28 -10.52 -5.99
CA GLU A 116 10.99 -11.35 -6.95
C GLU A 116 12.14 -12.13 -6.31
N ALA A 117 12.93 -11.49 -5.43
CA ALA A 117 13.98 -12.19 -4.69
C ALA A 117 13.41 -13.34 -3.84
N CYS A 118 12.29 -13.12 -3.15
CA CYS A 118 11.66 -14.15 -2.33
C CYS A 118 11.09 -15.29 -3.17
N ARG A 119 10.42 -14.96 -4.28
CA ARG A 119 9.86 -15.93 -5.24
C ARG A 119 10.95 -16.79 -5.87
N SER A 120 12.01 -16.16 -6.39
CA SER A 120 13.16 -16.84 -6.99
C SER A 120 13.89 -17.76 -6.01
N SER A 121 13.97 -17.39 -4.73
CA SER A 121 14.56 -18.23 -3.69
C SER A 121 13.57 -19.23 -3.05
N GLN A 122 12.32 -19.30 -3.54
CA GLN A 122 11.26 -20.17 -3.02
C GLN A 122 10.98 -19.99 -1.52
N VAL A 123 11.23 -18.78 -0.99
CA VAL A 123 10.94 -18.41 0.39
C VAL A 123 9.63 -17.63 0.46
N ARG A 124 9.10 -17.49 1.67
CA ARG A 124 7.83 -16.78 1.93
C ARG A 124 8.13 -15.36 2.37
N LEU A 125 7.33 -14.42 1.87
CA LEU A 125 7.40 -13.01 2.22
C LEU A 125 6.04 -12.57 2.79
N MET A 126 6.03 -12.16 4.06
CA MET A 126 4.87 -11.59 4.72
C MET A 126 5.21 -10.17 5.17
N ILE A 127 4.25 -9.25 5.02
CA ILE A 127 4.37 -7.88 5.55
C ILE A 127 3.66 -7.82 6.90
N ALA A 128 4.27 -7.16 7.88
CA ALA A 128 3.84 -7.15 9.28
C ALA A 128 2.61 -6.25 9.53
N TYR A 129 1.50 -6.52 8.84
CA TYR A 129 0.22 -5.88 9.10
C TYR A 129 -0.54 -6.64 10.18
N ARG A 130 -0.13 -6.44 11.44
CA ARG A 130 -0.71 -7.06 12.64
C ARG A 130 -2.24 -7.00 12.76
N LYS A 131 -2.91 -6.06 12.06
CA LYS A 131 -4.38 -5.92 12.04
C LYS A 131 -5.09 -7.11 11.39
N TYR A 132 -4.41 -7.87 10.53
CA TYR A 132 -4.95 -9.08 9.90
C TYR A 132 -5.18 -10.22 10.91
N PHE A 133 -4.54 -10.17 12.08
CA PHE A 133 -4.60 -11.22 13.09
C PHE A 133 -5.35 -10.78 14.35
N GLU A 134 -5.71 -9.51 14.44
CA GLU A 134 -6.29 -8.91 15.63
C GLU A 134 -7.80 -9.19 15.71
N PRO A 135 -8.33 -9.74 16.83
CA PRO A 135 -9.71 -10.20 16.91
C PRO A 135 -10.79 -9.15 16.61
N ALA A 136 -10.62 -7.90 17.07
CA ALA A 136 -11.61 -6.86 16.83
C ALA A 136 -11.63 -6.43 15.36
N SER A 137 -10.45 -6.34 14.73
CA SER A 137 -10.25 -6.07 13.31
C SER A 137 -10.85 -7.19 12.46
N LEU A 138 -10.61 -8.45 12.81
CA LEU A 138 -11.22 -9.61 12.17
C LEU A 138 -12.74 -9.65 12.34
N ALA A 139 -13.26 -9.25 13.50
CA ALA A 139 -14.70 -9.16 13.73
C ALA A 139 -15.35 -8.06 12.87
N LEU A 140 -14.70 -6.90 12.72
CA LEU A 140 -15.13 -5.86 11.80
C LEU A 140 -15.09 -6.37 10.35
N LYS A 141 -14.00 -7.03 9.93
CA LYS A 141 -13.89 -7.64 8.60
C LYS A 141 -15.03 -8.62 8.33
N LYS A 142 -15.33 -9.52 9.28
CA LYS A 142 -16.45 -10.46 9.18
C LYS A 142 -17.80 -9.76 9.08
N LEU A 143 -18.02 -8.68 9.84
CA LEU A 143 -19.25 -7.90 9.76
C LEU A 143 -19.40 -7.25 8.38
N VAL A 144 -18.34 -6.64 7.86
CA VAL A 144 -18.30 -6.03 6.53
C VAL A 144 -18.57 -7.07 5.43
N THR A 145 -17.85 -8.18 5.43
CA THR A 145 -17.98 -9.21 4.37
C THR A 145 -19.26 -10.03 4.46
N SER A 146 -19.93 -10.07 5.61
CA SER A 146 -21.23 -10.74 5.75
C SER A 146 -22.38 -10.06 4.98
N GLY A 147 -22.16 -8.86 4.43
CA GLY A 147 -23.19 -8.09 3.74
C GLY A 147 -24.25 -7.46 4.65
N LYS A 148 -24.13 -7.62 5.97
CA LYS A 148 -25.07 -7.06 6.96
C LYS A 148 -25.15 -5.53 6.93
N LEU A 149 -24.05 -4.85 6.57
CA LEU A 149 -24.04 -3.39 6.41
C LEU A 149 -24.67 -2.93 5.08
N GLY A 150 -25.06 -3.84 4.18
CA GLY A 150 -25.46 -3.51 2.81
C GLY A 150 -24.26 -3.11 1.96
N ARG A 151 -24.49 -2.42 0.83
CA ARG A 151 -23.39 -1.87 0.03
C ARG A 151 -22.67 -0.78 0.82
N LEU A 152 -21.35 -0.86 0.90
CA LEU A 152 -20.54 0.16 1.57
C LEU A 152 -20.59 1.47 0.78
N LYS A 153 -20.65 2.59 1.49
CA LYS A 153 -20.71 3.94 0.92
C LYS A 153 -19.56 4.82 1.39
N LEU A 154 -19.28 4.78 2.68
CA LEU A 154 -18.31 5.67 3.31
C LEU A 154 -17.47 4.90 4.33
N MET A 155 -16.18 5.17 4.33
CA MET A 155 -15.29 4.85 5.44
C MET A 155 -14.66 6.14 5.95
N HIS A 156 -14.55 6.26 7.28
CA HIS A 156 -13.86 7.36 7.92
C HIS A 156 -12.80 6.81 8.89
N SER A 157 -11.57 7.29 8.82
CA SER A 157 -10.47 6.73 9.60
C SER A 157 -9.47 7.80 10.01
N ALA A 158 -8.87 7.67 11.18
CA ALA A 158 -7.72 8.50 11.54
C ALA A 158 -6.72 7.67 12.35
N PHE A 159 -5.43 7.90 12.07
CA PHE A 159 -4.37 7.47 12.97
C PHE A 159 -3.35 8.58 13.17
N THR A 160 -3.32 9.13 14.37
CA THR A 160 -2.45 10.22 14.76
C THR A 160 -1.63 9.83 15.98
N ILE A 161 -0.41 10.36 16.07
CA ILE A 161 0.46 10.26 17.24
C ILE A 161 1.22 11.57 17.38
N PHE A 162 1.56 11.99 18.60
CA PHE A 162 2.39 13.18 18.77
C PHE A 162 3.86 12.79 18.82
N LEU A 163 4.63 13.14 17.78
CA LEU A 163 6.08 12.98 17.76
C LEU A 163 6.77 14.23 18.29
N GLY A 164 7.01 14.24 19.60
CA GLY A 164 7.72 15.31 20.29
C GLY A 164 9.21 15.42 19.90
N PRO A 165 9.92 16.44 20.41
CA PRO A 165 11.33 16.72 20.07
C PRO A 165 12.32 15.60 20.40
N LYS A 166 11.93 14.63 21.24
CA LYS A 166 12.76 13.48 21.65
C LYS A 166 12.56 12.25 20.75
N ALA A 167 11.69 12.32 19.75
CA ALA A 167 11.51 11.21 18.82
C ALA A 167 12.82 10.95 18.04
N PRO A 168 13.12 9.68 17.69
CA PRO A 168 14.32 9.36 16.93
C PRO A 168 14.41 10.14 15.62
N ALA A 169 15.60 10.70 15.33
CA ALA A 169 15.82 11.60 14.20
C ALA A 169 15.43 11.01 12.84
N TRP A 170 15.53 9.69 12.67
CA TRP A 170 15.23 9.01 11.40
C TRP A 170 13.78 9.18 10.95
N HIS A 171 12.82 9.40 11.87
CA HIS A 171 11.42 9.68 11.50
C HIS A 171 11.27 11.00 10.72
N PHE A 172 12.20 11.94 10.90
CA PHE A 172 12.18 13.25 10.26
C PHE A 172 13.10 13.32 9.02
N ASP A 173 13.87 12.26 8.75
CA ASP A 173 14.73 12.15 7.57
C ASP A 173 14.06 11.29 6.49
N ARG A 174 13.57 11.94 5.44
CA ARG A 174 12.92 11.29 4.29
C ARG A 174 13.74 10.16 3.68
N ARG A 175 15.07 10.26 3.69
CA ARG A 175 15.97 9.27 3.11
C ARG A 175 16.01 7.98 3.92
N LEU A 176 15.67 8.05 5.21
CA LEU A 176 15.60 6.92 6.12
C LEU A 176 14.17 6.42 6.31
N SER A 177 13.20 7.33 6.47
CA SER A 177 11.80 6.99 6.73
C SER A 177 10.96 6.74 5.46
N GLY A 178 11.39 7.23 4.29
CA GLY A 178 10.62 7.18 3.05
C GLY A 178 9.41 8.13 3.01
N GLY A 179 9.07 8.79 4.13
CA GLY A 179 7.90 9.67 4.27
C GLY A 179 7.66 10.07 5.72
N GLY A 180 6.59 10.81 5.98
CA GLY A 180 6.20 11.24 7.31
C GLY A 180 5.03 10.43 7.86
N SER A 181 4.04 11.14 8.39
CA SER A 181 2.85 10.55 9.01
C SER A 181 2.13 9.54 8.10
N LEU A 182 2.07 9.81 6.79
CA LEU A 182 1.41 8.93 5.81
C LEU A 182 2.02 7.53 5.81
N GLY A 183 3.35 7.45 5.71
CA GLY A 183 4.07 6.17 5.61
C GLY A 183 4.09 5.38 6.91
N ASP A 184 4.09 6.07 8.06
CA ASP A 184 4.23 5.42 9.36
C ASP A 184 2.88 4.97 9.98
N VAL A 185 1.93 5.91 10.06
CA VAL A 185 0.62 5.71 10.70
C VAL A 185 -0.53 5.77 9.70
N GLY A 186 -0.44 6.59 8.64
CA GLY A 186 -1.45 6.68 7.58
C GLY A 186 -1.63 5.38 6.80
N VAL A 187 -0.57 4.57 6.67
CA VAL A 187 -0.61 3.23 6.08
C VAL A 187 -1.65 2.33 6.74
N TYR A 188 -1.93 2.47 8.04
CA TYR A 188 -2.98 1.69 8.70
C TYR A 188 -4.38 2.02 8.16
N CYS A 189 -4.66 3.30 7.92
CA CYS A 189 -5.92 3.75 7.33
C CYS A 189 -6.06 3.22 5.90
N VAL A 190 -4.99 3.30 5.10
CA VAL A 190 -4.97 2.80 3.71
C VAL A 190 -5.16 1.29 3.66
N ASN A 191 -4.28 0.54 4.34
CA ASN A 191 -4.27 -0.91 4.35
C ASN A 191 -5.57 -1.49 4.90
N THR A 192 -6.06 -0.98 6.04
CA THR A 192 -7.29 -1.51 6.65
C THR A 192 -8.52 -1.23 5.79
N ALA A 193 -8.61 -0.05 5.16
CA ALA A 193 -9.73 0.25 4.27
C ALA A 193 -9.75 -0.66 3.02
N ARG A 194 -8.58 -0.83 2.37
CA ARG A 194 -8.39 -1.75 1.24
C ARG A 194 -8.76 -3.18 1.65
N TRP A 195 -8.23 -3.64 2.77
CA TRP A 195 -8.50 -4.97 3.32
C TRP A 195 -9.97 -5.17 3.61
N LEU A 196 -10.64 -4.25 4.31
CA LEU A 196 -12.07 -4.35 4.62
C LEU A 196 -12.93 -4.38 3.34
N ALA A 197 -12.67 -3.46 2.41
CA ALA A 197 -13.39 -3.36 1.15
C ALA A 197 -13.16 -4.56 0.22
N GLY A 198 -11.97 -5.20 0.30
CA GLY A 198 -11.56 -6.25 -0.64
C GLY A 198 -11.42 -5.73 -2.06
N LYS A 199 -11.10 -4.45 -2.22
CA LYS A 199 -11.00 -3.73 -3.50
C LYS A 199 -9.87 -2.72 -3.44
N GLU A 200 -9.39 -2.34 -4.60
CA GLU A 200 -8.36 -1.29 -4.75
C GLU A 200 -9.01 0.06 -5.06
N PRO A 201 -8.43 1.18 -4.56
CA PRO A 201 -8.89 2.51 -4.92
C PRO A 201 -8.56 2.84 -6.38
N LEU A 202 -9.45 3.57 -7.04
CA LEU A 202 -9.29 4.07 -8.41
C LEU A 202 -8.65 5.45 -8.45
N GLU A 203 -8.85 6.26 -7.40
CA GLU A 203 -8.43 7.66 -7.35
C GLU A 203 -7.99 8.04 -5.93
N ALA A 204 -7.06 8.98 -5.85
CA ALA A 204 -6.60 9.60 -4.61
C ALA A 204 -6.61 11.13 -4.73
N SER A 205 -6.93 11.80 -3.63
CA SER A 205 -6.76 13.26 -3.46
C SER A 205 -6.34 13.55 -2.02
N ALA A 206 -5.45 14.52 -1.78
CA ALA A 206 -4.91 14.74 -0.44
C ALA A 206 -4.37 16.15 -0.19
N ALA A 207 -4.58 16.68 1.00
CA ALA A 207 -3.95 17.92 1.45
C ALA A 207 -3.00 17.61 2.60
N ALA A 208 -1.76 18.06 2.51
CA ALA A 208 -0.78 17.99 3.58
C ALA A 208 -0.43 19.39 4.09
N TRP A 209 -0.17 19.51 5.38
CA TRP A 209 0.23 20.77 6.00
C TRP A 209 1.21 20.53 7.15
N THR A 210 2.11 21.49 7.32
CA THR A 210 3.16 21.47 8.35
C THR A 210 3.01 22.70 9.23
N VAL A 211 2.91 22.49 10.54
CA VAL A 211 2.86 23.51 11.58
C VAL A 211 4.26 23.71 12.16
N ASP A 212 4.97 22.64 12.50
CA ASP A 212 6.37 22.71 12.97
C ASP A 212 7.34 22.55 11.79
N THR A 213 7.50 23.63 11.03
CA THR A 213 8.36 23.68 9.83
C THR A 213 9.86 23.51 10.13
N LYS A 214 10.28 23.59 11.40
CA LYS A 214 11.67 23.35 11.80
C LYS A 214 11.96 21.86 11.98
N ARG A 215 10.97 21.10 12.44
CA ARG A 215 11.11 19.66 12.69
C ARG A 215 10.76 18.83 11.47
N PHE A 216 9.71 19.20 10.75
CA PHE A 216 9.18 18.47 9.61
C PHE A 216 9.63 19.12 8.29
N THR A 217 10.94 19.18 8.06
CA THR A 217 11.55 19.83 6.89
C THR A 217 11.57 18.94 5.65
N GLY A 218 11.64 17.62 5.81
CA GLY A 218 11.74 16.65 4.70
C GLY A 218 10.56 15.68 4.59
N VAL A 219 9.66 15.67 5.56
CA VAL A 219 8.58 14.68 5.68
C VAL A 219 7.26 15.36 6.02
N ASP A 220 6.13 14.73 5.70
CA ASP A 220 4.81 15.26 6.05
C ASP A 220 4.55 15.17 7.57
N GLU A 221 4.10 16.28 8.16
CA GLU A 221 3.62 16.31 9.54
C GLU A 221 2.17 15.83 9.63
N ASN A 222 1.29 16.47 8.86
CA ASN A 222 -0.14 16.21 8.84
C ASN A 222 -0.59 16.01 7.39
N ILE A 223 -1.50 15.06 7.19
CA ILE A 223 -2.13 14.83 5.90
C ILE A 223 -3.57 14.35 6.08
N ALA A 224 -4.47 14.88 5.26
CA ALA A 224 -5.82 14.38 5.09
C ALA A 224 -5.98 13.94 3.64
N PHE A 225 -6.52 12.75 3.43
CA PHE A 225 -6.65 12.16 2.10
C PHE A 225 -8.00 11.49 1.91
N ARG A 226 -8.40 11.39 0.65
CA ARG A 226 -9.59 10.70 0.19
C ARG A 226 -9.20 9.69 -0.88
N LEU A 227 -9.76 8.49 -0.77
CA LEU A 227 -9.66 7.45 -1.80
C LEU A 227 -11.06 7.12 -2.33
N THR A 228 -11.21 7.09 -3.66
CA THR A 228 -12.41 6.58 -4.33
C THR A 228 -12.19 5.11 -4.68
N PHE A 229 -13.10 4.22 -4.30
CA PHE A 229 -13.10 2.80 -4.68
C PHE A 229 -14.19 2.52 -5.74
N PRO A 230 -14.14 1.36 -6.42
CA PRO A 230 -15.22 0.93 -7.30
C PRO A 230 -16.59 0.94 -6.60
N GLU A 231 -17.64 1.16 -7.39
CA GLU A 231 -19.03 1.26 -6.92
C GLU A 231 -19.31 2.44 -5.97
N GLY A 232 -18.44 3.46 -6.00
CA GLY A 232 -18.66 4.73 -5.32
C GLY A 232 -18.40 4.72 -3.81
N LEU A 233 -17.76 3.66 -3.28
CA LEU A 233 -17.25 3.67 -1.90
C LEU A 233 -16.15 4.72 -1.78
N VAL A 234 -16.20 5.56 -0.74
CA VAL A 234 -15.21 6.59 -0.47
C VAL A 234 -14.60 6.39 0.92
N LEU A 235 -13.27 6.43 1.01
CA LEU A 235 -12.55 6.61 2.28
C LEU A 235 -12.21 8.09 2.45
N GLN A 236 -12.46 8.65 3.63
CA GLN A 236 -11.87 9.91 4.08
C GLN A 236 -11.02 9.63 5.31
N ALA A 237 -9.73 9.94 5.26
CA ALA A 237 -8.83 9.63 6.35
C ALA A 237 -7.78 10.70 6.61
N SER A 238 -7.19 10.66 7.80
CA SER A 238 -6.08 11.53 8.17
C SER A 238 -4.99 10.79 8.94
N SER A 239 -3.77 11.28 8.80
CA SER A 239 -2.64 10.94 9.66
C SER A 239 -1.89 12.19 10.11
N SER A 240 -1.29 12.10 11.30
CA SER A 240 -0.59 13.23 11.89
C SER A 240 0.50 12.78 12.86
N PHE A 241 1.63 13.48 12.81
CA PHE A 241 2.69 13.50 13.82
C PHE A 241 2.60 14.69 14.78
N GLY A 242 1.73 15.65 14.50
CA GLY A 242 1.52 16.87 15.30
C GLY A 242 0.35 16.80 16.28
N ALA A 243 -0.54 15.81 16.14
CA ALA A 243 -1.76 15.68 16.95
C ALA A 243 -1.66 14.60 18.02
N ALA A 244 -2.47 14.73 19.08
CA ALA A 244 -2.61 13.69 20.11
C ALA A 244 -3.08 12.36 19.51
N LYS A 245 -2.86 11.25 20.24
CA LYS A 245 -3.20 9.89 19.78
C LYS A 245 -4.70 9.79 19.50
N ALA A 246 -5.06 9.49 18.25
CA ALA A 246 -6.39 9.09 17.83
C ALA A 246 -6.26 7.87 16.92
N SER A 247 -7.18 6.91 17.01
CA SER A 247 -7.02 5.64 16.33
C SER A 247 -8.38 4.99 16.08
N PHE A 248 -9.02 5.23 14.95
CA PHE A 248 -10.35 4.66 14.70
C PHE A 248 -10.59 4.38 13.22
N ILE A 249 -11.56 3.51 12.94
CA ILE A 249 -12.15 3.34 11.62
C ILE A 249 -13.66 3.12 11.73
N HIS A 250 -14.42 3.87 10.96
CA HIS A 250 -15.88 3.78 10.82
C HIS A 250 -16.21 3.32 9.40
N VAL A 251 -17.16 2.41 9.29
CA VAL A 251 -17.62 1.83 8.02
C VAL A 251 -19.13 1.97 7.94
N HIS A 252 -19.61 2.67 6.91
CA HIS A 252 -21.01 2.95 6.68
C HIS A 252 -21.48 2.28 5.39
N GLY A 253 -22.55 1.52 5.48
CA GLY A 253 -23.27 0.97 4.33
C GLY A 253 -24.76 1.30 4.37
N GLU A 254 -25.48 0.84 3.35
CA GLU A 254 -26.91 1.13 3.15
C GLU A 254 -27.82 0.65 4.30
N LYS A 255 -27.44 -0.43 4.98
CA LYS A 255 -28.27 -1.10 5.99
C LYS A 255 -27.76 -0.94 7.42
N GLY A 256 -26.62 -0.27 7.57
CA GLY A 256 -26.01 -0.08 8.87
C GLY A 256 -24.59 0.44 8.82
N TRP A 257 -24.03 0.66 9.99
CA TRP A 257 -22.65 1.09 10.15
C TRP A 257 -22.01 0.41 11.35
N ALA A 258 -20.68 0.36 11.34
CA ALA A 258 -19.87 -0.14 12.43
C ALA A 258 -18.61 0.70 12.59
N ALA A 259 -18.13 0.82 13.83
CA ALA A 259 -16.94 1.54 14.19
C ALA A 259 -16.07 0.67 15.08
N LEU A 260 -14.76 0.73 14.85
CA LEU A 260 -13.74 0.15 15.72
C LEU A 260 -12.92 1.30 16.30
N ASP A 261 -12.98 1.45 17.63
CA ASP A 261 -12.27 2.49 18.37
C ASP A 261 -11.82 1.96 19.76
N PRO A 262 -10.51 1.87 20.03
CA PRO A 262 -9.42 2.14 19.11
C PRO A 262 -9.25 1.05 18.02
N ALA A 263 -8.85 1.44 16.81
CA ALA A 263 -8.61 0.52 15.69
C ALA A 263 -7.16 0.02 15.60
N PHE A 264 -6.19 0.93 15.75
CA PHE A 264 -4.79 0.66 15.46
C PHE A 264 -3.91 0.65 16.72
N ALA A 265 -4.31 1.26 17.83
CA ALA A 265 -3.61 1.08 19.10
C ALA A 265 -3.51 -0.42 19.48
N TYR A 266 -2.43 -0.81 20.17
CA TYR A 266 -2.15 -2.22 20.53
C TYR A 266 -2.14 -2.50 22.03
N ASP A 267 -2.26 -1.44 22.82
CA ASP A 267 -2.11 -1.39 24.26
C ASP A 267 -3.44 -1.16 25.00
N GLU A 268 -4.56 -1.10 24.27
CA GLU A 268 -5.87 -0.69 24.78
C GLU A 268 -6.98 -1.69 24.42
N GLU A 269 -7.98 -1.81 25.30
CA GLU A 269 -9.20 -2.58 25.03
C GLU A 269 -9.91 -1.98 23.81
N ARG A 270 -10.33 -2.83 22.87
CA ARG A 270 -10.99 -2.39 21.64
C ARG A 270 -12.49 -2.53 21.73
N ARG A 271 -13.21 -1.57 21.15
CA ARG A 271 -14.67 -1.56 21.09
C ARG A 271 -15.10 -1.57 19.63
N LEU A 272 -15.82 -2.63 19.25
CA LEU A 272 -16.55 -2.70 17.99
C LEU A 272 -18.02 -2.42 18.27
N PHE A 273 -18.56 -1.33 17.73
CA PHE A 273 -19.94 -0.92 17.98
C PHE A 273 -20.58 -0.37 16.72
N GLY A 274 -21.90 -0.26 16.71
CA GLY A 274 -22.61 0.29 15.56
C GLY A 274 -24.10 0.01 15.57
N LYS A 275 -24.73 0.25 14.42
CA LYS A 275 -26.17 0.05 14.22
C LYS A 275 -26.40 -0.71 12.92
N VAL A 276 -27.11 -1.84 12.97
CA VAL A 276 -27.48 -2.63 11.79
C VAL A 276 -29.00 -2.85 11.80
N ASN A 277 -29.69 -2.48 10.71
CA ASN A 277 -31.15 -2.54 10.63
C ASN A 277 -31.82 -1.93 11.88
N ASP A 278 -31.37 -0.72 12.26
CA ASP A 278 -31.79 0.02 13.45
C ASP A 278 -31.53 -0.62 14.82
N ARG A 279 -30.81 -1.74 14.89
CA ARG A 279 -30.41 -2.37 16.15
C ARG A 279 -28.98 -1.98 16.53
N TRP A 280 -28.83 -1.38 17.70
CA TRP A 280 -27.53 -1.08 18.28
C TRP A 280 -26.81 -2.35 18.75
N PHE A 281 -25.49 -2.37 18.62
CA PHE A 281 -24.64 -3.38 19.22
C PHE A 281 -23.32 -2.78 19.69
N GLU A 282 -22.71 -3.41 20.68
CA GLU A 282 -21.33 -3.15 21.12
C GLU A 282 -20.70 -4.47 21.56
N LYS A 283 -19.43 -4.67 21.20
CA LYS A 283 -18.60 -5.78 21.65
C LYS A 283 -17.21 -5.26 22.03
N LYS A 284 -16.78 -5.65 23.22
CA LYS A 284 -15.45 -5.37 23.76
C LYS A 284 -14.50 -6.52 23.50
N PHE A 285 -13.25 -6.19 23.21
CA PHE A 285 -12.19 -7.16 22.96
C PHE A 285 -11.00 -6.83 23.86
N LYS A 286 -10.60 -7.83 24.66
CA LYS A 286 -9.41 -7.73 25.52
C LYS A 286 -8.16 -7.53 24.67
N VAL A 287 -7.19 -6.84 25.23
CA VAL A 287 -5.85 -6.69 24.64
C VAL A 287 -5.24 -8.08 24.45
N MET A 288 -4.84 -8.38 23.22
CA MET A 288 -4.07 -9.58 22.87
C MET A 288 -2.77 -9.18 22.21
N ASP A 289 -1.74 -10.01 22.37
CA ASP A 289 -0.48 -9.81 21.66
C ASP A 289 -0.61 -10.21 20.19
N GLU A 290 -1.03 -9.25 19.38
CA GLU A 290 -1.15 -9.39 17.93
C GLU A 290 0.18 -9.66 17.22
N PHE A 291 1.33 -9.30 17.79
CA PHE A 291 2.64 -9.65 17.23
C PHE A 291 2.91 -11.16 17.42
N ALA A 292 2.48 -11.74 18.54
CA ALA A 292 2.57 -13.18 18.74
C ALA A 292 1.64 -13.95 17.78
N LEU A 293 0.44 -13.40 17.51
CA LEU A 293 -0.49 -13.97 16.52
C LEU A 293 0.09 -13.90 15.10
N GLU A 294 0.71 -12.78 14.75
CA GLU A 294 1.39 -12.57 13.47
C GLU A 294 2.56 -13.54 13.27
N LEU A 295 3.45 -13.65 14.28
CA LEU A 295 4.54 -14.62 14.29
C LEU A 295 4.03 -16.05 14.13
N ASP A 296 2.94 -16.40 14.83
CA ASP A 296 2.33 -17.73 14.75
C ASP A 296 1.71 -18.00 13.38
N ALA A 297 1.04 -17.01 12.78
CA ALA A 297 0.45 -17.13 11.46
C ALA A 297 1.53 -17.33 10.39
N PHE A 298 2.60 -16.53 10.42
CA PHE A 298 3.69 -16.67 9.47
C PHE A 298 4.42 -18.01 9.62
N SER A 299 4.71 -18.39 10.87
CA SER A 299 5.35 -19.68 11.16
C SER A 299 4.52 -20.86 10.67
N GLU A 300 3.19 -20.78 10.78
CA GLU A 300 2.30 -21.80 10.23
C GLU A 300 2.36 -21.86 8.71
N CYS A 301 2.42 -20.70 8.04
CA CYS A 301 2.55 -20.64 6.57
C CYS A 301 3.84 -21.33 6.11
N ILE A 302 4.96 -21.07 6.79
CA ILE A 302 6.25 -21.74 6.54
C ILE A 302 6.12 -23.25 6.69
N ARG A 303 5.60 -23.73 7.83
CA ARG A 303 5.47 -25.17 8.11
C ARG A 303 4.51 -25.87 7.16
N ARG A 304 3.40 -25.22 6.79
CA ARG A 304 2.40 -25.75 5.84
C ARG A 304 2.73 -25.48 4.37
N LYS A 305 3.85 -24.81 4.07
CA LYS A 305 4.25 -24.37 2.73
C LYS A 305 3.16 -23.55 2.01
N ARG A 306 2.39 -22.75 2.75
CA ARG A 306 1.35 -21.86 2.21
C ARG A 306 1.91 -20.47 1.96
N GLU A 307 1.32 -19.75 1.02
CA GLU A 307 1.59 -18.32 0.89
C GLU A 307 0.96 -17.57 2.07
N PRO A 308 1.68 -16.61 2.67
CA PRO A 308 1.17 -15.83 3.78
C PRO A 308 0.21 -14.75 3.30
N GLU A 309 -0.73 -14.38 4.17
CA GLU A 309 -1.55 -13.19 4.05
C GLU A 309 -1.40 -12.40 5.36
N PRO A 310 -0.99 -11.12 5.33
CA PRO A 310 -0.77 -10.29 4.14
C PRO A 310 0.56 -10.52 3.42
N SER A 311 0.50 -10.65 2.09
CA SER A 311 1.67 -10.96 1.24
C SER A 311 2.50 -9.74 0.86
N GLY A 312 3.62 -9.95 0.18
CA GLY A 312 4.42 -8.87 -0.41
C GLY A 312 3.63 -8.03 -1.44
N GLU A 313 2.73 -8.65 -2.20
CA GLU A 313 1.86 -7.93 -3.13
C GLU A 313 0.93 -6.95 -2.41
N GLU A 314 0.47 -7.28 -1.20
CA GLU A 314 -0.35 -6.39 -0.39
C GLU A 314 0.46 -5.17 0.08
N GLY A 315 1.70 -5.39 0.54
CA GLY A 315 2.61 -4.29 0.88
C GLY A 315 2.95 -3.39 -0.30
N LEU A 316 3.18 -3.97 -1.49
CA LEU A 316 3.42 -3.21 -2.71
C LEU A 316 2.24 -2.30 -3.05
N ARG A 317 1.01 -2.81 -2.98
CA ARG A 317 -0.20 -2.03 -3.27
C ARG A 317 -0.37 -0.88 -2.29
N ASP A 318 -0.10 -1.07 -1.00
CA ASP A 318 -0.10 0.04 -0.04
C ASP A 318 0.93 1.11 -0.38
N VAL A 319 2.16 0.71 -0.75
CA VAL A 319 3.20 1.65 -1.16
C VAL A 319 2.77 2.43 -2.42
N ALA A 320 2.17 1.75 -3.41
CA ALA A 320 1.65 2.39 -4.61
C ALA A 320 0.53 3.40 -4.29
N VAL A 321 -0.42 3.04 -3.43
CA VAL A 321 -1.52 3.93 -3.03
C VAL A 321 -0.99 5.12 -2.23
N MET A 322 -0.04 4.90 -1.31
CA MET A 322 0.59 6.00 -0.57
C MET A 322 1.39 6.94 -1.48
N GLN A 323 2.07 6.41 -2.50
CA GLN A 323 2.73 7.23 -3.51
C GLN A 323 1.72 8.07 -4.32
N ALA A 324 0.55 7.50 -4.67
CA ALA A 324 -0.51 8.26 -5.36
C ALA A 324 -1.07 9.40 -4.48
N ILE A 325 -1.29 9.13 -3.18
CA ILE A 325 -1.70 10.14 -2.19
C ILE A 325 -0.65 11.26 -2.11
N ALA A 326 0.63 10.91 -1.97
CA ALA A 326 1.71 11.88 -1.86
C ALA A 326 1.93 12.67 -3.15
N GLY A 327 1.79 12.03 -4.32
CA GLY A 327 1.92 12.66 -5.63
C GLY A 327 0.87 13.74 -5.86
N TRP A 328 -0.36 13.55 -5.37
CA TRP A 328 -1.42 14.57 -5.47
C TRP A 328 -1.05 15.85 -4.71
N VAL A 329 -0.47 15.73 -3.52
CA VAL A 329 0.03 16.88 -2.73
C VAL A 329 1.08 17.66 -3.54
N CYS A 330 2.01 16.96 -4.19
CA CYS A 330 3.03 17.61 -5.01
C CYS A 330 2.43 18.37 -6.22
N ALA A 331 1.44 17.80 -6.88
CA ALA A 331 0.75 18.43 -8.01
C ALA A 331 0.00 19.71 -7.58
N GLU A 332 -0.67 19.70 -6.42
CA GLU A 332 -1.38 20.86 -5.90
C GLU A 332 -0.41 22.00 -5.50
N ILE A 333 0.74 21.68 -4.90
CA ILE A 333 1.77 22.69 -4.58
C ILE A 333 2.30 23.36 -5.86
N LEU A 334 2.55 22.58 -6.92
CA LEU A 334 3.00 23.12 -8.21
C LEU A 334 1.91 23.98 -8.87
N ALA A 335 0.66 23.51 -8.85
CA ALA A 335 -0.49 24.26 -9.37
C ALA A 335 -0.73 25.56 -8.59
N CYS A 336 -0.64 25.55 -7.25
CA CYS A 336 -0.78 26.74 -6.41
C CYS A 336 0.36 27.74 -6.59
N ARG A 337 1.62 27.29 -6.80
CA ARG A 337 2.74 28.19 -7.12
C ARG A 337 2.59 28.92 -8.45
N SER A 338 1.84 28.33 -9.39
CA SER A 338 1.50 28.99 -10.67
C SER A 338 0.30 29.96 -10.56
N ARG A 339 -0.47 29.91 -9.46
CA ARG A 339 -1.61 30.79 -9.20
C ARG A 339 -1.21 31.86 -8.18
N THR A 340 -0.48 32.89 -8.61
CA THR A 340 -0.32 34.12 -7.84
C THR A 340 -1.57 34.99 -8.00
N GLY A 341 -2.64 34.62 -7.32
CA GLY A 341 -3.86 35.41 -7.22
C GLY A 341 -4.72 34.90 -6.07
N PRO A 342 -5.48 35.76 -5.38
CA PRO A 342 -6.37 35.31 -4.31
C PRO A 342 -7.31 34.23 -4.87
N VAL A 343 -7.44 33.10 -4.15
CA VAL A 343 -8.50 32.13 -4.43
C VAL A 343 -9.82 32.87 -4.22
N ALA A 344 -10.49 33.20 -5.32
CA ALA A 344 -11.82 33.77 -5.27
C ALA A 344 -12.75 32.71 -4.67
N VAL A 345 -13.12 32.89 -3.41
CA VAL A 345 -14.33 32.27 -2.87
C VAL A 345 -15.46 32.87 -3.70
N ALA A 346 -16.11 32.04 -4.52
CA ALA A 346 -17.24 32.48 -5.33
C ALA A 346 -18.24 33.23 -4.42
N PRO A 347 -18.70 34.44 -4.79
CA PRO A 347 -19.67 35.15 -3.99
C PRO A 347 -20.92 34.28 -3.86
N SER A 348 -21.41 34.16 -2.63
CA SER A 348 -22.69 33.56 -2.29
C SER A 348 -23.76 33.97 -3.29
N LEU A 349 -24.53 32.99 -3.78
CA LEU A 349 -25.75 33.17 -4.59
C LEU A 349 -26.60 34.34 -4.07
N PRO A 350 -27.26 35.11 -4.95
CA PRO A 350 -27.99 36.30 -4.57
C PRO A 350 -29.13 35.97 -3.60
N ARG A 351 -29.20 36.75 -2.51
CA ARG A 351 -30.33 36.74 -1.58
C ARG A 351 -31.60 37.09 -2.35
N HIS A 352 -32.47 36.10 -2.57
CA HIS A 352 -33.87 36.40 -2.85
C HIS A 352 -34.51 36.96 -1.58
N ALA A 353 -34.83 38.25 -1.63
CA ALA A 353 -35.72 38.91 -0.70
C ALA A 353 -37.13 38.30 -0.86
N GLY A 354 -37.51 37.45 0.09
CA GLY A 354 -38.86 36.91 0.22
C GLY A 354 -39.05 36.50 1.67
N GLY A 355 -39.66 37.37 2.47
CA GLY A 355 -39.87 37.15 3.89
C GLY A 355 -40.82 35.97 4.13
N ILE A 356 -40.33 34.93 4.80
CA ILE A 356 -41.16 33.90 5.43
C ILE A 356 -40.70 33.81 6.89
N LYS A 357 -41.56 34.24 7.82
CA LYS A 357 -41.37 34.10 9.26
C LYS A 357 -41.41 32.61 9.65
N PRO A 358 -40.50 32.11 10.51
CA PRO A 358 -40.60 30.75 11.03
C PRO A 358 -41.66 30.68 12.15
N PRO A 359 -42.52 29.64 12.21
CA PRO A 359 -43.35 29.40 13.38
C PRO A 359 -42.56 28.72 14.51
N LEU A 360 -42.94 29.06 15.74
CA LEU A 360 -42.42 28.51 17.00
C LEU A 360 -42.61 26.99 17.10
N HIS A 361 -41.55 26.27 17.45
CA HIS A 361 -41.61 24.87 17.85
C HIS A 361 -42.18 24.73 19.27
N GLN A 362 -43.37 24.12 19.40
CA GLN A 362 -43.81 23.46 20.63
C GLN A 362 -43.18 22.06 20.71
N ALA A 363 -42.65 21.72 21.88
CA ALA A 363 -42.09 20.40 22.19
C ALA A 363 -43.21 19.36 22.34
N VAL A 364 -43.12 18.26 21.60
CA VAL A 364 -43.97 17.08 21.78
C VAL A 364 -43.09 15.90 22.23
N ARG A 365 -43.38 15.35 23.41
CA ARG A 365 -42.77 14.11 23.93
C ARG A 365 -43.44 12.89 23.28
N PRO A 366 -42.72 11.78 23.00
CA PRO A 366 -43.36 10.54 22.56
C PRO A 366 -43.86 9.70 23.76
N PRO A 367 -44.95 8.92 23.59
CA PRO A 367 -45.44 8.01 24.62
C PRO A 367 -44.69 6.67 24.60
N ALA A 368 -44.64 6.02 25.76
CA ALA A 368 -44.07 4.70 25.97
C ALA A 368 -45.12 3.61 25.72
N GLU A 369 -44.82 2.64 24.87
CA GLU A 369 -45.60 1.40 24.75
C GLU A 369 -44.73 0.16 25.01
N LYS A 370 -45.27 -0.71 25.86
CA LYS A 370 -44.71 -1.99 26.30
C LYS A 370 -45.10 -3.08 25.29
N PHE A 371 -44.16 -3.95 24.90
CA PHE A 371 -44.48 -5.19 24.19
C PHE A 371 -44.06 -6.44 24.99
N HIS A 372 -44.96 -7.43 24.98
CA HIS A 372 -44.97 -8.66 25.76
C HIS A 372 -43.91 -9.70 25.34
N LYS A 373 -43.36 -10.40 26.34
CA LYS A 373 -42.56 -11.64 26.26
C LYS A 373 -43.55 -12.82 26.25
N PRO A 374 -43.71 -13.60 25.15
CA PRO A 374 -43.08 -14.93 25.12
C PRO A 374 -42.92 -15.50 23.69
N GLN A 375 -41.95 -15.01 22.90
CA GLN A 375 -41.43 -15.74 21.72
C GLN A 375 -39.89 -15.82 21.72
N ILE A 376 -39.26 -15.30 22.77
CA ILE A 376 -37.81 -15.13 22.91
C ILE A 376 -37.10 -16.42 23.38
N ALA A 377 -37.83 -17.40 23.93
CA ALA A 377 -37.20 -18.58 24.53
C ALA A 377 -36.87 -19.70 23.52
N GLN A 378 -37.58 -19.81 22.40
CA GLN A 378 -37.35 -20.88 21.41
C GLN A 378 -36.27 -20.53 20.36
N GLU A 379 -36.07 -19.24 20.05
CA GLU A 379 -35.07 -18.83 19.04
C GLU A 379 -33.67 -18.56 19.62
N LEU A 380 -33.54 -18.41 20.95
CA LEU A 380 -32.25 -18.29 21.63
C LEU A 380 -31.47 -19.61 21.69
N GLN A 381 -32.16 -20.76 21.60
CA GLN A 381 -31.53 -22.08 21.61
C GLN A 381 -30.80 -22.39 20.28
N LEU A 382 -31.40 -22.00 19.14
CA LEU A 382 -30.88 -22.24 17.79
C LEU A 382 -29.57 -21.49 17.47
N LEU A 383 -29.30 -20.37 18.17
CA LEU A 383 -28.08 -19.58 18.01
C LEU A 383 -26.92 -20.06 18.90
N ALA A 384 -27.22 -20.80 19.98
CA ALA A 384 -26.20 -21.41 20.84
C ALA A 384 -25.63 -22.69 20.21
N ASP A 385 -26.46 -23.46 19.52
CA ASP A 385 -26.07 -24.75 18.93
C ASP A 385 -25.18 -24.61 17.66
N PHE A 386 -25.18 -23.44 17.00
CA PHE A 386 -24.40 -23.21 15.77
C PHE A 386 -22.90 -22.89 16.03
N VAL A 387 -22.50 -22.58 17.27
CA VAL A 387 -21.10 -22.25 17.61
C VAL A 387 -20.26 -23.51 17.87
N ALA A 388 -20.86 -24.71 17.78
CA ALA A 388 -20.22 -25.97 18.16
C ALA A 388 -19.68 -26.83 17.00
N ASP A 389 -19.76 -26.43 15.72
CA ASP A 389 -19.32 -27.30 14.62
C ASP A 389 -18.04 -26.78 13.92
N GLU A 390 -16.93 -27.46 14.19
CA GLU A 390 -15.67 -27.36 13.46
C GLU A 390 -15.70 -28.29 12.23
N THR A 391 -15.00 -27.84 11.17
CA THR A 391 -14.69 -28.55 9.91
C THR A 391 -15.73 -28.44 8.81
N THR A 392 -15.38 -27.78 7.70
CA THR A 392 -15.41 -28.35 6.33
C THR A 392 -14.68 -27.42 5.36
N ARG A 393 -13.86 -28.06 4.51
CA ARG A 393 -13.06 -27.51 3.41
C ARG A 393 -13.94 -26.91 2.30
N CYS A 394 -13.43 -25.93 1.56
CA CYS A 394 -13.85 -25.76 0.17
C CYS A 394 -12.63 -25.42 -0.71
N ALA A 395 -12.50 -26.19 -1.78
CA ALA A 395 -11.51 -26.09 -2.86
C ALA A 395 -12.20 -25.49 -4.10
N VAL A 396 -11.45 -25.41 -5.22
CA VAL A 396 -11.87 -25.11 -6.63
C VAL A 396 -11.68 -23.63 -7.02
N CYS A 397 -10.97 -23.21 -8.09
CA CYS A 397 -10.31 -23.92 -9.20
C CYS A 397 -9.16 -23.15 -9.87
N CYS A 398 -8.31 -23.93 -10.55
CA CYS A 398 -7.24 -23.62 -11.51
C CYS A 398 -7.67 -22.86 -12.78
N ALA A 399 -6.72 -22.12 -13.39
CA ALA A 399 -6.68 -21.81 -14.82
C ALA A 399 -5.25 -21.98 -15.35
N THR A 400 -5.12 -22.54 -16.56
CA THR A 400 -3.90 -22.95 -17.28
C THR A 400 -3.25 -21.82 -18.11
N PRO A 401 -1.99 -21.99 -18.57
CA PRO A 401 -1.07 -20.90 -18.88
C PRO A 401 -1.02 -20.52 -20.37
N GLY A 402 -0.93 -19.23 -20.65
CA GLY A 402 -0.70 -18.72 -22.00
C GLY A 402 -1.02 -17.25 -22.14
N ASP A 403 -0.33 -16.38 -21.39
CA ASP A 403 -0.12 -14.97 -21.74
C ASP A 403 0.97 -14.42 -20.80
N VAL A 404 2.06 -13.91 -21.39
CA VAL A 404 3.11 -13.22 -20.63
C VAL A 404 2.57 -11.83 -20.28
N SER A 405 1.82 -11.76 -19.19
CA SER A 405 1.38 -10.52 -18.57
C SER A 405 2.58 -9.85 -17.87
N LEU A 406 3.31 -9.00 -18.60
CA LEU A 406 4.08 -7.92 -17.97
C LEU A 406 3.06 -7.03 -17.22
N GLY A 407 3.35 -6.71 -15.95
CA GLY A 407 2.38 -6.16 -15.00
C GLY A 407 1.60 -4.91 -15.48
N PRO A 408 0.51 -4.55 -14.78
CA PRO A 408 -0.33 -3.43 -15.19
C PRO A 408 0.52 -2.15 -15.21
N HIS A 409 0.44 -1.39 -16.30
CA HIS A 409 1.08 -0.08 -16.55
C HIS A 409 2.43 -0.04 -17.28
N MET A 410 2.98 -1.14 -17.79
CA MET A 410 4.08 -1.10 -18.77
C MET A 410 3.67 -1.71 -20.11
N TYR A 411 3.76 -0.90 -21.17
CA TYR A 411 3.53 -1.34 -22.54
C TYR A 411 4.88 -1.46 -23.22
N ALA A 412 5.10 -2.62 -23.81
CA ALA A 412 6.35 -2.96 -24.46
C ALA A 412 6.02 -3.38 -25.88
N VAL A 413 6.53 -2.62 -26.84
CA VAL A 413 6.34 -2.86 -28.27
C VAL A 413 7.61 -3.49 -28.80
N ARG A 414 7.50 -4.55 -29.61
CA ARG A 414 8.67 -5.07 -30.32
C ARG A 414 8.89 -4.24 -31.58
N ASP A 415 10.09 -3.72 -31.74
CA ASP A 415 10.44 -3.01 -32.97
C ASP A 415 10.66 -3.96 -34.15
N PHE A 416 10.95 -3.39 -35.32
CA PHE A 416 11.27 -4.13 -36.55
C PHE A 416 12.47 -5.08 -36.44
N GLU A 417 13.36 -4.91 -35.45
CA GLU A 417 14.48 -5.82 -35.14
C GLU A 417 14.12 -6.85 -34.04
N GLY A 418 12.87 -6.83 -33.55
CA GLY A 418 12.40 -7.67 -32.45
C GLY A 418 12.81 -7.18 -31.06
N ARG A 419 13.46 -6.02 -30.94
CA ARG A 419 13.88 -5.41 -29.68
C ARG A 419 12.67 -4.89 -28.93
N LEU A 420 12.65 -5.12 -27.62
CA LEU A 420 11.60 -4.65 -26.74
C LEU A 420 11.79 -3.16 -26.42
N ILE A 421 10.86 -2.31 -26.86
CA ILE A 421 10.85 -0.87 -26.59
C ILE A 421 9.74 -0.55 -25.60
N ARG A 422 10.09 0.11 -24.50
CA ARG A 422 9.14 0.50 -23.45
C ARG A 422 8.50 1.86 -23.75
N LEU A 423 7.18 1.93 -23.64
CA LEU A 423 6.40 3.15 -23.61
C LEU A 423 5.59 3.16 -22.30
N THR A 424 6.02 3.98 -21.34
CA THR A 424 5.34 4.10 -20.04
C THR A 424 4.11 4.99 -20.15
N GLU A 425 3.12 4.81 -19.26
CA GLU A 425 1.95 5.69 -19.18
C GLU A 425 2.34 7.15 -18.87
N GLU A 426 3.34 7.38 -18.01
CA GLU A 426 3.88 8.72 -17.74
C GLU A 426 4.43 9.36 -19.02
N ARG A 427 5.17 8.59 -19.81
CA ARG A 427 5.73 9.09 -21.06
C ARG A 427 4.64 9.33 -22.10
N TRP A 428 3.65 8.45 -22.18
CA TRP A 428 2.50 8.64 -23.06
C TRP A 428 1.69 9.87 -22.65
N ALA A 429 1.45 10.08 -21.36
CA ALA A 429 0.79 11.28 -20.85
C ALA A 429 1.50 12.54 -21.33
N HIS A 430 2.83 12.62 -21.17
CA HIS A 430 3.62 13.75 -21.67
C HIS A 430 3.56 13.94 -23.20
N ILE A 431 3.61 12.85 -23.98
CA ILE A 431 3.46 12.93 -25.44
C ILE A 431 2.06 13.45 -25.81
N SER A 432 1.03 12.99 -25.10
CA SER A 432 -0.38 13.34 -25.36
C SER A 432 -0.78 14.74 -24.87
N GLU A 433 0.08 15.43 -24.10
CA GLU A 433 -0.10 16.85 -23.80
C GLU A 433 -0.07 17.70 -25.08
N HIS A 434 0.64 17.25 -26.12
CA HIS A 434 0.58 17.89 -27.43
C HIS A 434 -0.75 17.51 -28.12
N PRO A 435 -1.63 18.48 -28.45
CA PRO A 435 -2.97 18.19 -28.97
C PRO A 435 -2.98 17.31 -30.22
N GLU A 436 -1.95 17.44 -31.07
CA GLU A 436 -1.80 16.64 -32.28
C GLU A 436 -1.49 15.16 -32.05
N MET A 437 -0.99 14.83 -30.85
CA MET A 437 -0.64 13.48 -30.44
C MET A 437 -1.71 12.85 -29.54
N ALA A 438 -2.73 13.61 -29.13
CA ALA A 438 -3.85 13.10 -28.36
C ALA A 438 -4.58 11.99 -29.14
N GLY A 439 -4.61 10.78 -28.59
CA GLY A 439 -5.20 9.61 -29.25
C GLY A 439 -4.32 8.90 -30.28
N MET A 440 -3.10 9.37 -30.54
CA MET A 440 -2.17 8.78 -31.54
C MET A 440 -1.36 7.59 -31.00
N ARG A 441 -1.76 6.99 -29.86
CA ARG A 441 -0.96 5.96 -29.16
C ARG A 441 -0.66 4.77 -30.06
N ARG A 442 -1.72 4.23 -30.67
CA ARG A 442 -1.64 3.12 -31.59
C ARG A 442 -0.75 3.45 -32.80
N ALA A 443 -0.79 4.68 -33.30
CA ALA A 443 0.09 5.10 -34.40
C ALA A 443 1.57 5.18 -33.97
N VAL A 444 1.86 5.51 -32.72
CA VAL A 444 3.24 5.42 -32.18
C VAL A 444 3.69 3.95 -32.14
N GLU A 445 2.85 3.05 -31.62
CA GLU A 445 3.13 1.61 -31.57
C GLU A 445 3.37 1.03 -32.97
N GLU A 446 2.47 1.29 -33.92
CA GLU A 446 2.59 0.87 -35.32
C GLU A 446 3.83 1.45 -36.04
N THR A 447 4.31 2.63 -35.61
CA THR A 447 5.54 3.24 -36.13
C THR A 447 6.79 2.54 -35.60
N LEU A 448 6.76 2.02 -34.37
CA LEU A 448 7.86 1.25 -33.79
C LEU A 448 7.92 -0.16 -34.39
N GLU A 449 6.77 -0.82 -34.56
CA GLU A 449 6.66 -2.17 -35.13
C GLU A 449 7.05 -2.20 -36.62
N GLY A 450 6.63 -1.19 -37.39
CA GLY A 450 6.81 -1.17 -38.84
C GLY A 450 7.18 0.22 -39.38
N PRO A 451 8.37 0.75 -39.05
CA PRO A 451 8.85 2.03 -39.56
C PRO A 451 9.13 1.95 -41.07
N GLU A 452 8.90 3.06 -41.75
CA GLU A 452 9.36 3.28 -43.13
C GLU A 452 10.83 3.67 -43.17
N VAL A 453 11.29 4.46 -42.20
CA VAL A 453 12.69 4.88 -42.09
C VAL A 453 13.09 4.93 -40.61
N VAL A 454 14.29 4.46 -40.29
CA VAL A 454 14.90 4.69 -38.97
C VAL A 454 16.23 5.39 -39.14
N VAL A 455 16.40 6.47 -38.39
CA VAL A 455 17.57 7.34 -38.43
C VAL A 455 18.25 7.35 -37.08
N GLN A 456 19.56 7.10 -37.05
CA GLN A 456 20.40 7.34 -35.88
C GLN A 456 20.74 8.84 -35.80
N SER A 457 20.48 9.46 -34.65
CA SER A 457 20.75 10.89 -34.45
C SER A 457 22.25 11.20 -34.48
N PHE A 458 22.64 12.29 -35.15
CA PHE A 458 24.03 12.78 -35.12
C PHE A 458 24.42 13.40 -33.76
N SER A 459 23.47 14.05 -33.08
CA SER A 459 23.73 14.72 -31.80
C SER A 459 23.67 13.77 -30.61
N ASP A 460 23.15 12.56 -30.81
CA ASP A 460 22.95 11.59 -29.75
C ASP A 460 23.07 10.15 -30.32
N PRO A 461 24.25 9.52 -30.21
CA PRO A 461 24.51 8.16 -30.72
C PRO A 461 23.66 7.07 -30.06
N GLU A 462 22.98 7.37 -28.94
CA GLU A 462 22.05 6.47 -28.27
C GLU A 462 20.59 6.68 -28.71
N ALA A 463 20.29 7.70 -29.53
CA ALA A 463 18.93 8.03 -29.95
C ALA A 463 18.63 7.61 -31.39
N ARG A 464 17.64 6.73 -31.56
CA ARG A 464 17.07 6.34 -32.85
C ARG A 464 15.71 6.98 -33.06
N LEU A 465 15.46 7.45 -34.27
CA LEU A 465 14.23 8.13 -34.67
C LEU A 465 13.51 7.26 -35.70
N TYR A 466 12.33 6.78 -35.33
CA TYR A 466 11.48 5.90 -36.13
C TYR A 466 10.43 6.73 -36.85
N TYR A 467 10.32 6.59 -38.16
CA TYR A 467 9.40 7.35 -39.00
C TYR A 467 8.43 6.45 -39.74
N ARG A 468 7.16 6.86 -39.80
CA ARG A 468 6.14 6.28 -40.67
C ARG A 468 5.19 7.37 -41.14
N PHE A 469 4.86 7.40 -42.44
CA PHE A 469 3.94 8.38 -42.98
C PHE A 469 2.48 7.98 -42.72
N TYR A 470 1.68 8.95 -42.26
CA TYR A 470 0.24 8.81 -42.08
C TYR A 470 -0.47 9.82 -42.96
N HIS A 471 -1.27 9.34 -43.93
CA HIS A 471 -2.02 10.21 -44.85
C HIS A 471 -3.14 11.02 -44.18
N ARG A 472 -3.61 10.59 -43.00
CA ARG A 472 -4.72 11.21 -42.28
C ARG A 472 -4.38 11.38 -40.79
N THR A 473 -3.67 12.44 -40.46
CA THR A 473 -3.53 12.93 -39.07
C THR A 473 -4.45 14.14 -38.85
N VAL A 474 -4.55 14.63 -37.62
CA VAL A 474 -5.34 15.84 -37.29
C VAL A 474 -4.84 17.11 -37.99
N VAL A 475 -3.61 17.08 -38.52
CA VAL A 475 -2.98 18.17 -39.29
C VAL A 475 -2.63 17.75 -40.73
N GLY A 476 -3.32 16.74 -41.26
CA GLY A 476 -3.14 16.25 -42.65
C GLY A 476 -2.08 15.15 -42.78
N GLY A 477 -1.51 14.99 -43.98
CA GLY A 477 -0.48 13.97 -44.24
C GLY A 477 0.86 14.34 -43.59
N LYS A 478 1.31 13.58 -42.59
CA LYS A 478 2.56 13.83 -41.86
C LYS A 478 3.31 12.53 -41.56
N TYR A 479 4.62 12.63 -41.38
CA TYR A 479 5.38 11.57 -40.69
C TYR A 479 5.13 11.65 -39.20
N LEU A 480 4.83 10.52 -38.57
CA LEU A 480 4.99 10.36 -37.13
C LEU A 480 6.44 9.95 -36.86
N CYS A 481 7.11 10.71 -36.01
CA CYS A 481 8.45 10.40 -35.52
C CYS A 481 8.39 9.94 -34.07
N ALA A 482 8.79 8.70 -33.77
CA ALA A 482 9.02 8.23 -32.40
C ALA A 482 10.52 8.22 -32.09
N VAL A 483 10.92 8.92 -31.02
CA VAL A 483 12.33 9.01 -30.58
C VAL A 483 12.57 7.99 -29.48
N VAL A 484 13.50 7.08 -29.69
CA VAL A 484 13.82 5.98 -28.79
C VAL A 484 15.27 6.10 -28.33
N LYS A 485 15.48 6.02 -27.02
CA LYS A 485 16.82 5.99 -26.42
C LYS A 485 17.21 4.54 -26.15
N LEU A 486 18.40 4.15 -26.61
CA LEU A 486 19.00 2.84 -26.35
C LEU A 486 20.07 2.99 -25.26
N ARG A 487 19.96 2.23 -24.17
CA ARG A 487 20.95 2.19 -23.08
C ARG A 487 21.26 0.75 -22.71
N GLY A 488 22.34 0.20 -23.27
CA GLY A 488 22.66 -1.21 -23.11
C GLY A 488 21.55 -2.10 -23.66
N ASP A 489 20.98 -2.96 -22.82
CA ASP A 489 19.88 -3.86 -23.18
C ASP A 489 18.49 -3.21 -23.02
N ASP A 490 18.41 -1.95 -22.58
CA ASP A 490 17.16 -1.22 -22.39
C ASP A 490 16.87 -0.24 -23.54
N ALA A 491 15.61 -0.17 -23.95
CA ALA A 491 15.13 0.75 -24.97
C ALA A 491 13.79 1.34 -24.56
N PHE A 492 13.65 2.67 -24.66
CA PHE A 492 12.41 3.34 -24.27
C PHE A 492 12.14 4.59 -25.12
N VAL A 493 10.85 4.90 -25.28
CA VAL A 493 10.39 6.10 -25.99
C VAL A 493 10.69 7.33 -25.13
N VAL A 494 11.30 8.35 -25.73
CA VAL A 494 11.58 9.65 -25.11
C VAL A 494 10.51 10.67 -25.47
N THR A 495 10.05 10.66 -26.71
CA THR A 495 8.99 11.55 -27.21
C THR A 495 8.48 11.03 -28.56
N ALA A 496 7.32 11.50 -29.01
CA ALA A 496 6.83 11.31 -30.36
C ALA A 496 6.10 12.57 -30.84
N TYR A 497 6.23 12.90 -32.12
CA TYR A 497 5.64 14.10 -32.71
C TYR A 497 5.44 13.95 -34.21
N LEU A 498 4.57 14.78 -34.79
CA LEU A 498 4.35 14.86 -36.24
C LEU A 498 5.36 15.80 -36.90
N THR A 499 5.79 15.47 -38.11
CA THR A 499 6.75 16.26 -38.89
C THR A 499 6.54 16.08 -40.39
N ASP A 500 6.90 17.10 -41.18
CA ASP A 500 6.84 17.06 -42.65
C ASP A 500 8.01 16.31 -43.28
N GLN A 501 9.13 16.22 -42.58
CA GLN A 501 10.39 15.72 -43.12
C GLN A 501 11.08 14.77 -42.13
N VAL A 502 11.77 13.78 -42.68
CA VAL A 502 12.69 12.92 -41.92
C VAL A 502 13.93 13.74 -41.55
N LYS A 503 14.30 13.76 -40.27
CA LYS A 503 15.49 14.51 -39.82
C LYS A 503 16.78 13.92 -40.40
N ARG A 504 17.77 14.78 -40.63
CA ARG A 504 19.12 14.38 -41.07
C ARG A 504 19.79 13.54 -39.98
N GLY A 505 20.41 12.44 -40.39
CA GLY A 505 21.14 11.50 -39.55
C GLY A 505 21.63 10.32 -40.38
N THR A 506 22.22 9.32 -39.73
CA THR A 506 22.60 8.07 -40.42
C THR A 506 21.37 7.19 -40.56
N VAL A 507 20.92 6.93 -41.80
CA VAL A 507 19.81 5.99 -42.05
C VAL A 507 20.29 4.58 -41.77
N ILE A 508 19.70 3.94 -40.75
CA ILE A 508 20.04 2.56 -40.34
C ILE A 508 19.00 1.54 -40.81
N TRP A 509 17.81 2.01 -41.18
CA TRP A 509 16.76 1.19 -41.79
C TRP A 509 15.95 2.04 -42.76
N GLN A 510 15.61 1.46 -43.91
CA GLN A 510 14.65 2.01 -44.84
C GLN A 510 13.86 0.86 -45.44
N ARG A 511 12.54 0.93 -45.29
CA ARG A 511 11.61 -0.04 -45.87
C ARG A 511 11.74 0.03 -47.39
N LYS A 512 12.05 -1.10 -48.01
CA LYS A 512 12.05 -1.22 -49.47
C LYS A 512 10.61 -1.01 -49.98
N PRO A 513 10.43 -0.30 -51.10
CA PRO A 513 9.12 -0.05 -51.68
C PRO A 513 8.36 -1.35 -52.00
#